data_AF-A0A9D6ZT80-F1
#
_entry.id   AF-A0A9D6ZT80-F1
#
_cell.length_a   1.000
_cell.length_b   1.000
_cell.length_c   1.000
_cell.angle_alpha   90.00
_cell.angle_beta   90.00
_cell.angle_gamma   90.00
#
_symmetry.space_group_name_H-M   'P 1'
#
loop_
_entity.id
_entity.type
_entity.pdbx_description
1 polymer ?
#
loop_
_entity_poly.entity_id
_entity_poly.type
_entity_poly.pdbx_seq_one_letter_code
_entity_poly.pdbx_strand_id
1 'polypeptide(L)' 'MMNAAEMRGKTAAELNALILEKRREQFNTRMQRGSGQQPRASQVRETRRDIARIKTILTEKKQGEAK' A
#
# COMPACT_ATOMS: atom_id res chain seq x y z
N MET A 1 5.16 6.93 5.58
CA MET A 1 3.68 6.97 5.43
C MET A 1 3.27 7.82 4.23
N MET A 2 2.39 7.32 3.36
CA MET A 2 1.83 8.11 2.25
C MET A 2 0.66 9.01 2.68
N ASN A 3 0.67 10.25 2.20
CA ASN A 3 -0.39 11.23 2.39
C ASN A 3 -1.62 10.90 1.52
N ALA A 4 -2.81 10.95 2.14
CA ALA A 4 -4.06 10.62 1.44
C ALA A 4 -4.39 11.61 0.30
N ALA A 5 -4.01 12.89 0.45
CA ALA A 5 -4.20 13.91 -0.59
C ALA A 5 -3.46 13.58 -1.89
N GLU A 6 -2.18 13.17 -1.79
CA GLU A 6 -1.35 12.78 -2.94
C GLU A 6 -1.89 11.53 -3.65
N MET A 7 -2.49 10.60 -2.89
CA MET A 7 -3.06 9.37 -3.46
C MET A 7 -4.39 9.61 -4.18
N ARG A 8 -5.18 10.62 -3.78
CA ARG A 8 -6.44 10.94 -4.48
C ARG A 8 -6.21 11.51 -5.88
N GLY A 9 -5.09 12.21 -6.10
CA GLY A 9 -4.71 12.74 -7.42
C GLY A 9 -4.26 11.68 -8.44
N LYS A 10 -3.89 10.47 -7.99
CA LYS A 10 -3.39 9.40 -8.86
C LYS A 10 -4.50 8.63 -9.56
N THR A 11 -4.23 8.09 -10.75
CA THR A 11 -5.22 7.28 -11.49
C THR A 11 -5.42 5.90 -10.85
N ALA A 12 -6.53 5.22 -11.18
CA ALA A 12 -6.77 3.86 -10.67
C ALA A 12 -5.65 2.88 -11.09
N ALA A 13 -5.09 3.05 -12.28
CA ALA A 13 -3.96 2.25 -12.77
C ALA A 13 -2.69 2.48 -11.93
N GLU A 14 -2.36 3.74 -11.63
CA GLU A 14 -1.21 4.11 -10.79
C GLU A 14 -1.35 3.59 -9.36
N LEU A 15 -2.56 3.66 -8.79
CA LEU A 15 -2.85 3.12 -7.46
C LEU A 15 -2.67 1.59 -7.43
N ASN A 16 -3.06 0.88 -8.48
CA ASN A 16 -2.82 -0.56 -8.60
C ASN A 16 -1.33 -0.90 -8.74
N ALA A 17 -0.58 -0.11 -9.51
CA ALA A 17 0.87 -0.26 -9.61
C ALA A 17 1.57 -0.06 -8.25
N LEU A 18 1.14 0.95 -7.48
CA LEU A 18 1.64 1.21 -6.12
C LEU A 18 1.31 0.07 -5.15
N ILE A 19 0.13 -0.54 -5.25
CA ILE A 19 -0.19 -1.73 -4.47
C ILE A 19 0.80 -2.86 -4.78
N LEU A 20 1.12 -3.09 -6.05
CA LEU A 20 2.04 -4.15 -6.46
C LEU A 20 3.45 -3.90 -5.90
N GLU A 21 3.93 -2.66 -5.97
CA GLU A 21 5.20 -2.25 -5.38
C GLU A 21 5.23 -2.49 -3.86
N LYS A 22 4.21 -2.02 -3.13
CA LYS A 22 4.12 -2.23 -1.68
C LYS A 22 3.96 -3.70 -1.28
N ARG A 23 3.35 -4.53 -2.13
CA ARG A 23 3.29 -5.98 -1.92
C ARG A 23 4.66 -6.64 -2.07
N ARG A 24 5.50 -6.19 -3.00
CA ARG A 24 6.90 -6.64 -3.11
C ARG A 24 7.70 -6.26 -1.86
N GLU A 25 7.56 -5.03 -1.39
CA GLU A 25 8.19 -4.57 -0.14
C GLU A 25 7.76 -5.43 1.06
N GLN A 26 6.45 -5.72 1.16
CA GLN A 26 5.91 -6.62 2.18
C GLN A 26 6.49 -8.03 2.07
N PHE A 27 6.63 -8.57 0.85
CA PHE A 27 7.23 -9.88 0.61
C PHE A 27 8.70 -9.92 1.06
N ASN A 28 9.49 -8.93 0.70
CA ASN A 28 10.89 -8.81 1.13
C ASN A 28 11.00 -8.78 2.67
N THR A 29 10.10 -8.04 3.32
CA THR A 29 10.07 -7.96 4.79
C THR A 29 9.72 -9.31 5.44
N ARG A 30 8.87 -10.12 4.80
CA ARG A 30 8.56 -11.49 5.24
C ARG A 30 9.75 -12.44 5.01
N MET A 31 10.43 -12.32 3.89
CA MET A 31 11.65 -13.09 3.58
C MET A 31 12.77 -12.78 4.58
N GLN A 32 12.99 -11.50 4.89
CA GLN A 32 13.94 -11.07 5.94
C GLN A 32 13.61 -11.75 7.27
N ARG A 33 12.34 -11.70 7.69
CA ARG A 33 11.87 -12.38 8.92
C ARG A 33 12.12 -13.89 8.88
N GLY A 34 11.92 -14.54 7.73
CA GLY A 34 12.16 -15.98 7.55
C GLY A 34 13.65 -16.34 7.57
N SER A 35 14.53 -15.44 7.12
CA SER A 35 15.99 -15.62 7.14
C SER A 35 16.64 -15.40 8.52
N GLY A 36 15.85 -15.13 9.56
CA GLY A 36 16.35 -14.83 10.91
C GLY A 36 16.76 -13.37 11.12
N GLN A 37 16.67 -12.52 10.09
CA GLN A 37 16.85 -11.07 10.24
C GLN A 37 15.56 -10.45 10.77
N GLN A 38 15.65 -9.59 11.79
CA GLN A 38 14.47 -8.93 12.35
C GLN A 38 14.15 -7.66 11.55
N PRO A 39 13.06 -7.64 10.75
CA PRO A 39 12.68 -6.43 10.04
C PRO A 39 12.21 -5.35 11.01
N ARG A 40 12.39 -4.08 10.62
CA ARG A 40 11.89 -2.94 11.38
C ARG A 40 10.36 -3.02 11.53
N ALA A 41 9.88 -3.18 12.75
CA ALA A 41 8.45 -3.32 13.04
C ALA A 41 7.62 -2.11 12.54
N SER A 42 8.19 -0.91 12.60
CA SER A 42 7.60 0.31 12.04
C SER A 42 7.37 0.20 10.54
N GLN A 43 8.33 -0.34 9.79
CA GLN A 43 8.22 -0.51 8.33
C GLN A 43 7.11 -1.50 7.97
N VAL A 44 7.04 -2.64 8.66
CA VAL A 44 5.93 -3.62 8.49
C VAL A 44 4.57 -2.94 8.69
N ARG A 45 4.44 -2.12 9.74
CA ARG A 45 3.22 -1.40 10.07
C ARG A 45 2.88 -0.34 9.02
N GLU A 46 3.88 0.38 8.53
CA GLU A 46 3.71 1.39 7.48
C GLU A 46 3.27 0.78 6.16
N THR A 47 3.97 -0.24 5.65
CA THR A 47 3.61 -0.92 4.40
C THR A 47 2.18 -1.48 4.45
N ARG A 48 1.75 -2.05 5.59
CA ARG A 48 0.37 -2.52 5.78
C ARG A 48 -0.65 -1.39 5.71
N ARG A 49 -0.36 -0.26 6.36
CA ARG A 49 -1.25 0.92 6.38
C ARG A 49 -1.35 1.59 5.02
N ASP A 50 -0.24 1.71 4.31
CA ASP A 50 -0.21 2.30 2.98
C ASP A 50 -1.04 1.47 1.98
N ILE A 51 -0.91 0.13 2.00
CA ILE A 51 -1.77 -0.76 1.18
C ILE A 51 -3.26 -0.57 1.52
N ALA A 52 -3.61 -0.46 2.81
CA ALA A 52 -4.98 -0.26 3.24
C ALA A 52 -5.54 1.07 2.72
N ARG A 53 -4.79 2.17 2.87
CA ARG A 53 -5.22 3.49 2.36
C ARG A 53 -5.43 3.50 0.85
N ILE A 54 -4.51 2.90 0.09
CA ILE A 54 -4.64 2.84 -1.38
C ILE A 54 -5.91 2.08 -1.78
N LYS A 55 -6.19 0.95 -1.12
CA LYS A 55 -7.42 0.20 -1.36
C LYS A 55 -8.67 0.99 -1.01
N THR A 56 -8.67 1.71 0.11
CA THR A 56 -9.80 2.58 0.49
C THR A 56 -10.05 3.65 -0.58
N ILE A 57 -9.02 4.32 -1.08
CA ILE A 57 -9.18 5.35 -2.12
C ILE A 57 -9.68 4.74 -3.44
N LEU A 58 -9.23 3.54 -3.82
CA LEU A 58 -9.78 2.83 -4.97
C LEU A 58 -11.28 2.53 -4.81
N THR A 59 -11.71 2.14 -3.60
CA THR A 59 -13.13 1.95 -3.30
C THR A 59 -13.90 3.26 -3.33
N GLU A 60 -13.38 4.34 -2.75
CA GLU A 60 -13.98 5.68 -2.79
C GLU A 60 -14.18 6.15 -4.25
N LYS A 61 -13.17 5.98 -5.11
CA LYS A 61 -13.27 6.34 -6.53
C LYS A 61 -14.32 5.52 -7.27
N LYS A 62 -14.33 4.20 -7.05
CA LYS A 62 -15.32 3.30 -7.67
C LYS A 62 -16.76 3.63 -7.23
N GLN A 63 -16.96 4.03 -5.97
CA GLN A 63 -18.28 4.43 -5.46
C GLN A 63 -18.70 5.82 -5.99
N GLY A 64 -17.75 6.74 -6.21
CA GLY A 64 -18.01 8.03 -6.82
C GLY A 64 -18.35 7.96 -8.31
N GLU A 65 -17.75 7.01 -9.05
CA GLU A 65 -18.08 6.75 -10.46
C GLU A 65 -19.42 6.03 -10.67
N ALA A 66 -19.90 5.31 -9.65
CA ALA A 66 -21.16 4.56 -9.70
C ALA A 66 -22.41 5.39 -9.35
N LYS A 67 -22.26 6.71 -9.22
CA LYS A 67 -23.30 7.65 -8.78
C LYS A 67 -23.54 8.70 -9.85
#